data_AF-A0A968TH55-F1
#
_entry.id   AF-A0A968TH55-F1
#
_cell.length_a   1.000
_cell.length_b   1.000
_cell.length_c   1.000
_cell.angle_alpha   90.00
_cell.angle_beta   90.00
_cell.angle_gamma   90.00
#
_symmetry.space_group_name_H-M   'P 1'
#
loop_
_entity.id
_entity.type
_entity.pdbx_description
1 polymer ?
#
loop_
_entity_poly.entity_id
_entity_poly.type
_entity_poly.pdbx_seq_one_letter_code
_entity_poly.pdbx_strand_id
1 'polypeptide(L)'
;MVKEEPEQDYQIPRVLVTLPEIFSDSKIGHRIYFDDGKIGGIITDVQEDVITIKITQAAAEGSKLRAEKGINLPDTKLSLPSLTQSDLANLPFIAAYADIVGYSFVRQPEDVERLQMELQKLNREQTLFR
;
A
#
# COMPACT_ATOMS: atom_id res chain seq x y z
N MET A 1 -42.57 3.58 24.03
CA MET A 1 -41.95 2.25 23.93
C MET A 1 -40.90 2.31 22.85
N VAL A 2 -39.65 2.59 23.23
CA VAL A 2 -38.50 2.47 22.33
C VAL A 2 -38.26 0.97 22.19
N LYS A 3 -38.41 0.42 20.99
CA LYS A 3 -38.02 -0.96 20.73
C LYS A 3 -36.49 -0.98 20.76
N GLU A 4 -35.92 -1.60 21.77
CA GLU A 4 -34.52 -2.01 21.73
C GLU A 4 -34.42 -3.04 20.60
N GLU A 5 -33.69 -2.68 19.54
CA GLU A 5 -33.35 -3.62 18.48
C GLU A 5 -32.35 -4.65 19.06
N PRO A 6 -32.48 -5.94 18.68
CA PRO A 6 -31.67 -6.99 19.26
C PRO A 6 -30.19 -6.74 18.96
N GLU A 7 -29.36 -6.83 20.01
CA GLU A 7 -27.91 -6.76 19.94
C GLU A 7 -27.39 -7.95 19.13
N GLN A 8 -27.25 -7.76 17.82
CA GLN A 8 -26.66 -8.74 16.92
C GLN A 8 -25.14 -8.69 17.09
N ASP A 9 -24.55 -9.83 17.47
CA ASP A 9 -23.10 -10.05 17.52
C ASP A 9 -22.53 -10.05 16.09
N TYR A 10 -22.43 -8.85 15.51
CA TYR A 10 -21.75 -8.65 14.24
C TYR A 10 -20.25 -8.69 14.50
N GLN A 11 -19.63 -9.82 14.13
CA GLN A 11 -18.18 -9.88 14.02
C GLN A 11 -17.72 -8.78 13.07
N ILE A 12 -17.01 -7.79 13.61
CA ILE A 12 -16.50 -6.65 12.83
C ILE A 12 -15.66 -7.22 11.67
N PRO A 13 -16.00 -6.91 10.40
CA PRO A 13 -15.24 -7.39 9.27
C PRO A 13 -13.78 -6.97 9.36
N ARG A 14 -12.86 -7.90 9.13
CA ARG A 14 -11.41 -7.66 9.13
C ARG A 14 -10.82 -8.03 7.78
N VAL A 15 -9.83 -7.26 7.34
CA VAL A 15 -9.02 -7.56 6.17
C VAL A 15 -7.55 -7.56 6.55
N LEU A 16 -6.78 -8.46 5.95
CA LEU A 16 -5.34 -8.51 6.12
C LEU A 16 -4.67 -7.57 5.12
N VAL A 17 -3.53 -7.02 5.54
CA VAL A 17 -2.71 -6.12 4.75
C VAL A 17 -1.31 -6.73 4.62
N THR A 18 -0.70 -6.55 3.46
CA THR A 18 0.65 -7.08 3.18
C THR A 18 1.76 -6.12 3.60
N LEU A 19 1.39 -4.89 3.95
CA LEU A 19 2.31 -3.79 4.23
C LEU A 19 2.26 -3.42 5.72
N PRO A 20 3.15 -3.97 6.57
CA PRO A 20 3.11 -3.72 8.01
C PRO A 20 3.39 -2.25 8.39
N GLU A 21 4.11 -1.50 7.56
CA GLU A 21 4.43 -0.08 7.78
C GLU A 21 3.16 0.79 7.91
N ILE A 22 2.03 0.30 7.37
CA ILE A 22 0.73 0.96 7.49
C ILE A 22 0.32 1.21 8.95
N PHE A 23 0.69 0.31 9.88
CA PHE A 23 0.34 0.41 11.29
C PHE A 23 1.10 1.55 11.98
N SER A 24 2.39 1.68 11.69
CA SER A 24 3.23 2.74 12.28
C SER A 24 3.04 4.11 11.63
N ASP A 25 2.70 4.17 10.34
CA ASP A 25 2.60 5.43 9.60
C ASP A 25 1.22 6.10 9.70
N SER A 26 0.17 5.30 9.90
CA SER A 26 -1.21 5.79 9.94
C SER A 26 -1.53 6.53 11.23
N LYS A 27 -2.42 7.52 11.15
CA LYS A 27 -2.90 8.27 12.31
C LYS A 27 -4.41 8.37 12.32
N ILE A 28 -4.96 8.52 13.53
CA ILE A 28 -6.38 8.84 13.72
C ILE A 28 -6.72 10.09 12.90
N GLY A 29 -7.83 10.02 12.17
CA GLY A 29 -8.30 11.07 11.27
C GLY A 29 -7.81 10.96 9.83
N HIS A 30 -6.79 10.13 9.52
CA HIS A 30 -6.37 9.91 8.14
C HIS A 30 -7.47 9.20 7.34
N ARG A 31 -7.62 9.57 6.07
CA ARG A 31 -8.50 8.89 5.12
C ARG A 31 -7.87 7.61 4.61
N ILE A 32 -8.71 6.60 4.42
CA ILE A 32 -8.36 5.31 3.85
C ILE A 32 -9.39 4.90 2.81
N TYR A 33 -8.93 4.37 1.69
CA TYR A 33 -9.75 3.95 0.57
C TYR A 33 -9.42 2.52 0.15
N PHE A 34 -10.43 1.78 -0.31
CA PHE A 34 -10.30 0.41 -0.80
C PHE A 34 -10.93 0.25 -2.18
N ASP A 35 -10.42 -0.73 -2.94
CA ASP A 35 -10.93 -1.12 -4.27
C ASP A 35 -11.12 0.10 -5.18
N ASP A 36 -10.03 0.83 -5.44
CA ASP A 36 -9.98 2.02 -6.29
C ASP A 36 -10.91 3.16 -5.83
N GLY A 37 -11.11 3.28 -4.50
CA GLY A 37 -11.91 4.35 -3.91
C GLY A 37 -13.41 4.06 -3.84
N LYS A 38 -13.86 2.85 -4.19
CA LYS A 38 -15.28 2.47 -4.04
C LYS A 38 -15.73 2.44 -2.59
N ILE A 39 -14.82 2.09 -1.67
CA ILE A 39 -15.06 2.12 -0.23
C ILE A 39 -14.09 3.14 0.36
N GLY A 40 -14.61 4.04 1.19
CA GLY A 40 -13.83 5.07 1.87
C GLY A 40 -14.17 5.13 3.36
N GLY A 41 -13.18 5.48 4.16
CA GLY A 41 -13.34 5.61 5.61
C GLY A 41 -12.31 6.53 6.23
N ILE A 42 -12.45 6.69 7.54
CA ILE A 42 -11.56 7.48 8.38
C ILE A 42 -11.03 6.56 9.48
N ILE A 43 -9.73 6.63 9.73
CA ILE A 43 -9.09 5.89 10.81
C ILE A 43 -9.55 6.47 12.15
N THR A 44 -10.08 5.61 13.01
CA THR A 44 -10.59 5.98 14.34
C THR A 44 -9.72 5.48 15.48
N ASP A 45 -8.94 4.43 15.26
CA ASP A 45 -8.01 3.86 16.24
C ASP A 45 -6.83 3.19 15.53
N VAL A 46 -5.65 3.27 16.13
CA VAL A 46 -4.42 2.67 15.62
C VAL A 46 -3.72 1.94 16.76
N GLN A 47 -3.58 0.63 16.62
CA GLN A 47 -2.85 -0.27 17.51
C GLN A 47 -1.65 -0.86 16.77
N GLU A 48 -0.87 -1.69 17.46
CA GLU A 48 0.37 -2.28 16.91
C GLU A 48 0.14 -3.08 15.62
N ASP A 49 -0.95 -3.84 15.56
CA ASP A 49 -1.28 -4.76 14.46
C ASP A 49 -2.73 -4.62 13.94
N VAL A 50 -3.46 -3.61 14.44
CA VAL A 50 -4.86 -3.37 14.09
C VAL A 50 -5.13 -1.88 13.89
N ILE A 51 -5.79 -1.54 12.78
CA ILE A 51 -6.36 -0.21 12.55
C ILE A 51 -7.88 -0.35 12.50
N THR A 52 -8.57 0.43 13.33
CA THR A 52 -10.03 0.51 13.28
C THR A 52 -10.45 1.65 12.37
N ILE A 53 -11.38 1.37 11.47
CA ILE A 53 -11.81 2.29 10.42
C ILE A 53 -13.31 2.48 10.52
N LYS A 54 -13.74 3.74 10.59
CA LYS A 54 -15.14 4.09 10.37
C LYS A 54 -15.37 4.28 8.88
N ILE A 55 -16.20 3.42 8.29
CA ILE A 55 -16.61 3.56 6.89
C ILE A 55 -17.49 4.80 6.74
N THR A 56 -17.13 5.68 5.81
CA THR A 56 -17.85 6.93 5.50
C THR A 56 -18.41 6.94 4.08
N GLN A 57 -17.94 6.04 3.22
CA GLN A 57 -18.36 5.91 1.83
C GLN A 57 -18.43 4.43 1.44
N ALA A 58 -19.58 3.99 0.96
CA ALA A 58 -19.82 2.69 0.33
C ALA A 58 -21.10 2.78 -0.52
N ALA A 59 -21.37 1.78 -1.36
CA ALA A 59 -22.66 1.69 -2.06
C ALA A 59 -23.83 1.51 -1.07
N ALA A 60 -25.04 1.93 -1.46
CA ALA A 60 -26.22 1.94 -0.59
C ALA A 60 -26.60 0.57 -0.03
N GLU A 61 -26.34 -0.50 -0.78
CA GLU A 61 -26.57 -1.90 -0.38
C GLU A 61 -25.36 -2.53 0.32
N GLY A 62 -24.33 -1.72 0.64
CA GLY A 62 -23.03 -2.19 1.07
C GLY A 62 -22.08 -2.49 -0.10
N SER A 63 -20.82 -2.74 0.20
CA SER A 63 -19.79 -3.00 -0.81
C SER A 63 -18.95 -4.22 -0.42
N LYS A 64 -18.78 -5.14 -1.36
CA LYS A 64 -17.99 -6.36 -1.14
C LYS A 64 -16.53 -6.10 -1.47
N LEU A 65 -15.70 -6.03 -0.44
CA LEU A 65 -14.25 -6.01 -0.58
C LEU A 65 -13.74 -7.43 -0.86
N ARG A 66 -13.16 -7.66 -2.03
CA ARG A 66 -12.54 -8.95 -2.39
C ARG A 66 -11.08 -8.99 -1.91
N ALA A 67 -10.48 -10.18 -1.93
CA ALA A 67 -9.04 -10.33 -1.71
C ALA A 67 -8.24 -9.54 -2.75
N GLU A 68 -7.00 -9.19 -2.39
CA GLU A 68 -6.01 -8.53 -3.27
C GLU A 68 -6.43 -7.14 -3.79
N LYS A 69 -7.42 -6.52 -3.16
CA LYS A 69 -7.82 -5.15 -3.47
C LYS A 69 -6.85 -4.15 -2.86
N GLY A 70 -6.51 -3.13 -3.65
CA GLY A 70 -5.61 -2.07 -3.25
C GLY A 70 -6.19 -1.24 -2.10
N ILE A 71 -5.28 -0.77 -1.25
CA ILE A 71 -5.53 0.18 -0.17
C ILE A 71 -4.80 1.47 -0.52
N ASN A 72 -5.49 2.60 -0.39
CA ASN A 72 -4.91 3.91 -0.62
C ASN A 72 -5.08 4.80 0.62
N LEU A 73 -4.00 5.45 1.04
CA LEU A 73 -3.93 6.33 2.19
C LEU A 73 -3.39 7.69 1.77
N PRO A 74 -4.23 8.59 1.24
CA PRO A 74 -3.76 9.86 0.68
C PRO A 74 -3.19 10.82 1.73
N ASP A 75 -3.54 10.65 3.00
CA ASP A 75 -3.04 11.50 4.09
C ASP A 75 -1.83 10.87 4.82
N THR A 76 -1.53 9.60 4.55
CA THR A 76 -0.45 8.88 5.22
C THR A 76 0.82 8.93 4.38
N LYS A 77 1.91 9.44 4.97
CA LYS A 77 3.24 9.31 4.39
C LYS A 77 3.78 7.91 4.71
N LEU A 78 3.60 6.98 3.77
CA LEU A 78 4.12 5.62 3.91
C LEU A 78 5.65 5.61 3.86
N SER A 79 6.26 5.04 4.90
CA SER A 79 7.69 4.92 5.14
C SER A 79 8.29 3.71 4.41
N LEU A 80 7.90 3.50 3.15
CA LEU A 80 8.46 2.45 2.31
C LEU A 80 9.73 2.92 1.62
N PRO A 81 10.74 2.07 1.41
CA PRO A 81 11.80 2.39 0.49
C PRO A 81 11.24 2.40 -0.94
N SER A 82 11.76 3.29 -1.77
CA SER A 82 11.40 3.32 -3.19
C SER A 82 11.95 2.09 -3.95
N LEU A 83 13.05 1.49 -3.48
CA LEU A 83 13.53 0.16 -3.89
C LEU A 83 13.55 -0.80 -2.70
N THR A 84 12.79 -1.88 -2.80
CA THR A 84 12.82 -2.98 -1.84
C THR A 84 13.97 -3.94 -2.13
N GLN A 85 14.25 -4.84 -1.18
CA GLN A 85 15.23 -5.91 -1.39
C GLN A 85 14.84 -6.84 -2.56
N SER A 86 13.54 -7.07 -2.75
CA SER A 86 13.02 -7.85 -3.88
C SER A 86 13.28 -7.12 -5.20
N ASP A 87 13.05 -5.81 -5.25
CA ASP A 87 13.33 -5.01 -6.45
C ASP A 87 14.81 -5.07 -6.82
N LEU A 88 15.70 -4.88 -5.84
CA LEU A 88 17.16 -4.97 -6.03
C LEU A 88 17.58 -6.35 -6.56
N ALA A 89 16.98 -7.43 -6.06
CA ALA A 89 17.26 -8.78 -6.54
C ALA A 89 16.77 -9.03 -7.97
N ASN A 90 15.73 -8.31 -8.42
CA ASN A 90 15.18 -8.41 -9.77
C ASN A 90 15.90 -7.50 -10.78
N LEU A 91 16.63 -6.48 -10.34
CA LEU A 91 17.32 -5.53 -11.23
C LEU A 91 18.25 -6.18 -12.28
N PRO A 92 19.02 -7.24 -11.99
CA PRO A 92 19.84 -7.90 -13.01
C PRO A 92 19.02 -8.48 -14.17
N PHE A 93 17.86 -9.09 -13.87
CA PHE A 93 16.95 -9.60 -14.89
C PHE A 93 16.34 -8.45 -15.68
N ILE A 94 15.86 -7.42 -15.00
CA ILE A 94 15.27 -6.24 -15.63
C ILE A 94 16.28 -5.57 -16.58
N ALA A 95 17.51 -5.35 -16.12
CA ALA A 95 18.57 -4.72 -16.91
C ALA A 95 18.94 -5.52 -18.16
N ALA A 96 18.80 -6.85 -18.14
CA ALA A 96 19.14 -7.71 -19.27
C ALA A 96 18.02 -7.83 -20.31
N TYR A 97 16.75 -7.67 -19.91
CA TYR A 97 15.61 -8.08 -20.73
C TYR A 97 14.49 -7.05 -20.91
N ALA A 98 14.47 -5.96 -20.14
CA ALA A 98 13.39 -4.97 -20.18
C ALA A 98 13.82 -3.67 -20.87
N ASP A 99 12.97 -3.16 -21.76
CA ASP A 99 13.16 -1.84 -22.38
C ASP A 99 12.66 -0.69 -21.50
N ILE A 100 11.68 -0.96 -20.63
CA ILE A 100 11.01 0.03 -19.78
C ILE A 100 10.80 -0.56 -18.40
N VAL A 101 11.01 0.25 -17.36
CA VAL A 101 10.79 -0.11 -15.96
C VAL A 101 9.70 0.80 -15.39
N GLY A 102 8.59 0.19 -14.95
CA GLY A 102 7.59 0.87 -14.13
C GLY A 102 8.10 0.98 -12.70
N TYR A 103 8.31 2.20 -12.21
CA TYR A 103 8.90 2.43 -10.90
C TYR A 103 7.88 3.00 -9.91
N SER A 104 7.38 2.14 -9.03
CA SER A 104 6.32 2.47 -8.07
C SER A 104 6.86 3.21 -6.85
N PHE A 105 5.98 3.96 -6.17
CA PHE A 105 6.28 4.65 -4.90
C PHE A 105 7.43 5.67 -4.93
N VAL A 106 7.73 6.22 -6.12
CA VAL A 106 8.63 7.36 -6.31
C VAL A 106 8.03 8.60 -5.64
N ARG A 107 8.77 9.22 -4.73
CA ARG A 107 8.32 10.40 -3.97
C ARG A 107 9.21 11.62 -4.17
N GLN A 108 10.47 11.41 -4.51
CA GLN A 108 11.47 12.47 -4.65
C GLN A 108 12.47 12.14 -5.76
N PRO A 109 13.16 13.14 -6.34
CA PRO A 109 14.14 12.93 -7.42
C PRO A 109 15.21 11.89 -7.09
N GLU A 110 15.64 11.84 -5.82
CA GLU A 110 16.68 10.94 -5.32
C GLU A 110 16.27 9.46 -5.45
N ASP A 111 14.96 9.15 -5.45
CA ASP A 111 14.48 7.80 -5.70
C ASP A 111 14.84 7.35 -7.13
N VAL A 112 14.63 8.23 -8.12
CA VAL A 112 14.95 7.96 -9.52
C VAL A 112 16.46 7.85 -9.71
N GLU A 113 17.23 8.75 -9.10
CA GLU A 113 18.69 8.70 -9.13
C GLU A 113 19.22 7.38 -8.56
N ARG A 114 18.62 6.90 -7.46
CA ARG A 114 18.98 5.62 -6.86
C ARG A 114 18.77 4.44 -7.82
N LEU A 115 17.61 4.36 -8.48
CA LEU A 115 17.36 3.32 -9.49
C LEU A 115 18.36 3.39 -10.64
N GLN A 116 18.64 4.59 -11.15
CA GLN A 116 19.62 4.79 -12.21
C GLN A 116 21.03 4.35 -11.79
N MET A 117 21.45 4.66 -10.56
CA MET A 117 22.73 4.22 -10.01
C MET A 117 22.85 2.69 -9.96
N GLU A 118 21.81 1.98 -9.48
CA GLU A 118 21.83 0.52 -9.42
C GLU A 118 21.88 -0.12 -10.82
N LEU A 119 21.10 0.39 -11.78
CA LEU A 119 21.15 -0.09 -13.16
C LEU A 119 22.52 0.18 -13.83
N GLN A 120 23.14 1.32 -13.55
CA GLN A 120 24.46 1.66 -14.08
C GLN A 120 25.56 0.71 -13.58
N LYS A 121 25.51 0.27 -12.31
CA LYS A 121 26.47 -0.71 -11.77
C LYS A 121 26.41 -2.01 -12.58
N LEU A 122 25.21 -2.50 -12.88
CA LEU A 122 24.99 -3.74 -13.62
C LEU A 122 25.48 -3.63 -15.08
N ASN A 123 25.27 -2.49 -15.74
CA ASN A 123 25.75 -2.27 -17.10
C ASN A 123 27.29 -2.22 -17.21
N ARG A 124 27.97 -1.68 -16.19
CA ARG A 124 29.44 -1.68 -16.15
C ARG A 124 29.99 -3.10 -16.04
N GLU A 125 29.38 -3.95 -15.22
CA GLU A 125 29.78 -5.35 -15.09
C GLU A 125 29.58 -6.11 -16.41
N GLN A 126 28.44 -5.94 -17.09
CA GLN A 126 28.19 -6.59 -18.39
C GLN A 126 29.15 -6.15 -19.50
N THR A 127 29.66 -4.91 -19.43
CA THR A 127 30.63 -4.40 -20.41
C THR A 127 32.05 -4.94 -20.18
N LEU A 128 32.41 -5.27 -18.93
CA LEU A 128 33.74 -5.80 -18.58
C LEU A 128 33.95 -7.26 -19.01
N PHE A 129 32.89 -7.99 -19.34
CA PHE A 129 32.94 -9.38 -19.80
C PHE A 129 32.59 -9.55 -21.30
N ARG A 130 32.59 -8.45 -22.07
CA ARG A 130 32.40 -8.45 -23.53
C ARG A 130 33.68 -8.13 -24.29
#